data_AF-K5VN49-F1
#
_entry.id   AF-K5VN49-F1
#
_cell.length_a   1.000
_cell.length_b   1.000
_cell.length_c   1.000
_cell.angle_alpha   90.00
_cell.angle_beta   90.00
_cell.angle_gamma   90.00
#
_symmetry.space_group_name_H-M   'P 1'
#
loop_
_entity.id
_entity.type
_entity.pdbx_description
1 polymer ?
#
loop_
_entity_poly.entity_id
_entity_poly.type
_entity_poly.pdbx_seq_one_letter_code
_entity_poly.pdbx_strand_id
1 'polypeptide(L)'
;MSDALGTLLPDELVRAVLVWLDDNESETWERTFKRGLTPCSLTCRYWAKLIRPILFKYLTLESADDVSQLAAILGAHDFLGCPIGNCIVNLTLVENPTSSGIPWGHQLALRSYQQVPFAKVTWTIKGAPTDSQLQPSRKWPTLPPALLPRVLPASPIPLSRLALSNLHVSSARGLVNFVKGTQLNILELENVTFPGNPGHILRPRSSPQQQPRRIDFCELYIQRCIEKSTDLPFWIKLSNAIFTGQRRPPSDNDTEALVTKHLNLVASLHQCEDSMSLLWVGYMPYLNSGNYYYEYTLYKAGAEGAIAEVHIPAKSGANPRIVRVTFVCPDADGEYLSSLLHQLEAAFIDINGIDIPELLIKCDIRDSSRALVCDVLEGRILTQLRARQPKKVLIDVSLGNRATIENILSAPSCISHGDETISLSTVQRAEWLLRWEHERDAYLREQLHAAQAAKATANTSSETAPGATEGSEDDIAERAQGL
;
A
#
# COMPACT_ATOMS: atom_id res chain seq x y z
N MET A 1 -22.72 60.56 -9.79
CA MET A 1 -22.66 59.35 -10.64
C MET A 1 -21.25 58.82 -10.50
N SER A 2 -21.06 57.75 -9.71
CA SER A 2 -19.74 57.18 -9.45
C SER A 2 -19.57 55.93 -10.31
N ASP A 3 -18.71 56.04 -11.32
CA ASP A 3 -18.14 54.91 -12.06
C ASP A 3 -17.14 54.18 -11.16
N ALA A 4 -17.68 53.46 -10.16
CA ALA A 4 -16.88 52.58 -9.34
C ALA A 4 -16.51 51.34 -10.18
N LEU A 5 -15.25 51.36 -10.64
CA LEU A 5 -14.50 50.34 -11.37
C LEU A 5 -14.44 48.99 -10.63
N GLY A 6 -15.58 48.32 -10.47
CA GLY A 6 -15.67 46.94 -9.96
C GLY A 6 -15.31 45.87 -11.00
N THR A 7 -14.87 46.27 -12.20
CA THR A 7 -14.69 45.39 -13.37
C THR A 7 -13.25 45.25 -13.88
N LEU A 8 -12.25 45.82 -13.20
CA LEU A 8 -10.84 45.76 -13.63
C LEU A 8 -9.97 44.85 -12.75
N LEU A 9 -10.41 43.63 -12.49
CA LEU A 9 -9.45 42.59 -12.10
C LEU A 9 -8.79 42.08 -13.39
N PRO A 10 -7.45 42.17 -13.54
CA PRO A 10 -6.75 41.54 -14.65
C PRO A 10 -7.08 40.05 -14.74
N ASP A 11 -7.20 39.54 -15.97
CA ASP A 11 -7.45 38.13 -16.27
C ASP A 11 -6.49 37.20 -15.51
N GLU A 12 -5.24 37.64 -15.35
CA GLU A 12 -4.19 36.92 -14.65
C GLU A 12 -4.47 36.76 -13.16
N LEU A 13 -5.01 37.81 -12.51
CA LEU A 13 -5.38 37.73 -11.09
C LEU A 13 -6.59 36.83 -10.88
N VAL A 14 -7.59 36.90 -11.76
CA VAL A 14 -8.75 36.00 -11.69
C VAL A 14 -8.30 34.56 -11.89
N ARG A 15 -7.45 34.28 -12.90
CA ARG A 15 -6.89 32.95 -13.11
C ARG A 15 -6.02 32.49 -11.93
N ALA A 16 -5.19 33.35 -11.37
CA ALA A 16 -4.35 33.01 -10.22
C ALA A 16 -5.20 32.65 -9.00
N VAL A 17 -6.27 33.42 -8.72
CA VAL A 17 -7.24 33.09 -7.67
C VAL A 17 -7.89 31.74 -7.98
N LEU A 18 -8.37 31.54 -9.20
CA LEU A 18 -9.02 30.29 -9.61
C LEU A 18 -8.10 29.07 -9.59
N VAL A 19 -6.81 29.21 -9.92
CA VAL A 19 -5.78 28.17 -9.82
C VAL A 19 -5.46 27.87 -8.36
N TRP A 20 -5.27 28.90 -7.54
CA TRP A 20 -5.08 28.72 -6.09
C TRP A 20 -6.26 28.00 -5.42
N LEU A 21 -7.47 28.24 -5.95
CA LEU A 21 -8.67 27.53 -5.52
C LEU A 21 -8.77 26.11 -6.08
N ASP A 22 -8.09 25.80 -7.18
CA ASP A 22 -8.04 24.46 -7.78
C ASP A 22 -6.97 23.58 -7.12
N ASP A 23 -5.82 24.15 -6.75
CA ASP A 23 -4.68 23.44 -6.16
C ASP A 23 -4.93 22.94 -4.72
N ASN A 24 -5.95 23.47 -4.03
CA ASN A 24 -6.35 23.02 -2.69
C ASN A 24 -7.29 21.79 -2.77
N GLU A 25 -6.81 20.69 -3.36
CA GLU A 25 -7.53 19.43 -3.64
C GLU A 25 -7.88 18.59 -2.39
N SER A 26 -8.44 19.18 -1.33
CA SER A 26 -9.04 18.41 -0.25
C SER A 26 -10.41 17.87 -0.69
N GLU A 27 -10.76 16.60 -0.44
CA GLU A 27 -12.10 16.05 -0.76
C GLU A 27 -13.27 16.87 -0.14
N THR A 28 -13.02 17.53 0.99
CA THR A 28 -14.00 18.40 1.66
C THR A 28 -14.20 19.75 0.97
N TRP A 29 -13.31 20.11 0.03
CA TRP A 29 -13.30 21.38 -0.70
C TRP A 29 -14.47 21.52 -1.68
N GLU A 30 -14.97 20.42 -2.24
CA GLU A 30 -15.85 20.44 -3.40
C GLU A 30 -17.24 21.05 -3.16
N ARG A 31 -17.84 20.87 -1.97
CA ARG A 31 -19.25 21.25 -1.75
C ARG A 31 -19.44 22.72 -1.40
N THR A 32 -18.60 23.27 -0.53
CA THR A 32 -18.80 24.62 0.01
C THR A 32 -18.36 25.67 -1.01
N PHE A 33 -17.28 25.41 -1.75
CA PHE A 33 -16.71 26.40 -2.66
C PHE A 33 -17.48 26.54 -3.98
N LYS A 34 -17.95 25.42 -4.56
CA LYS A 34 -18.79 25.44 -5.77
C LYS A 34 -20.06 26.27 -5.60
N ARG A 35 -20.63 26.28 -4.38
CA ARG A 35 -21.79 27.13 -4.05
C ARG A 35 -21.49 28.62 -4.19
N GLY A 36 -20.26 29.06 -3.85
CA GLY A 36 -19.84 30.46 -4.02
C GLY A 36 -19.50 30.80 -5.48
N LEU A 37 -18.89 29.88 -6.22
CA LEU A 37 -18.56 30.08 -7.64
C LEU A 37 -19.76 30.04 -8.57
N THR A 38 -20.83 29.32 -8.21
CA THR A 38 -22.03 29.19 -9.05
C THR A 38 -22.66 30.57 -9.33
N PRO A 39 -22.97 31.43 -8.34
CA PRO A 39 -23.42 32.80 -8.59
C PRO A 39 -22.46 33.62 -9.46
N CYS A 40 -21.15 33.52 -9.22
CA CYS A 40 -20.14 34.22 -10.02
C CYS A 40 -20.22 33.81 -11.50
N SER A 41 -20.41 32.52 -11.79
CA SER A 41 -20.56 32.03 -13.16
C SER A 41 -21.82 32.55 -13.86
N LEU A 42 -22.84 32.99 -13.12
CA LEU A 42 -24.08 33.55 -13.65
C LEU A 42 -24.01 35.06 -13.90
N THR A 43 -22.92 35.73 -13.49
CA THR A 43 -22.79 37.20 -13.63
C THR A 43 -22.65 37.64 -15.09
N CYS A 44 -21.74 37.03 -15.85
CA CYS A 44 -21.55 37.31 -17.27
C CYS A 44 -20.85 36.13 -17.99
N ARG A 45 -20.84 36.17 -19.32
CA ARG A 45 -20.21 35.12 -20.16
C ARG A 45 -18.73 34.91 -19.87
N TYR A 46 -18.01 35.99 -19.53
CA TYR A 46 -16.58 35.92 -19.21
C TYR A 46 -16.34 35.11 -17.94
N TRP A 47 -17.03 35.43 -16.85
CA TRP A 47 -16.96 34.66 -15.60
C TRP A 47 -17.42 33.22 -15.78
N ALA A 48 -18.52 33.01 -16.53
CA ALA A 48 -19.00 31.68 -16.86
C ALA A 48 -17.91 30.84 -17.57
N LYS A 49 -17.19 31.44 -18.53
CA LYS A 49 -16.13 30.75 -19.29
C LYS A 49 -14.94 30.36 -18.40
N LEU A 50 -14.53 31.23 -17.48
CA LEU A 50 -13.41 30.97 -16.58
C LEU A 50 -13.75 29.97 -15.46
N ILE A 51 -14.96 30.07 -14.91
CA ILE A 51 -15.38 29.28 -13.75
C ILE A 51 -15.88 27.88 -14.16
N ARG A 52 -16.44 27.72 -15.37
CA ARG A 52 -17.03 26.45 -15.84
C ARG A 52 -16.08 25.25 -15.70
N PRO A 53 -14.80 25.30 -16.12
CA PRO A 53 -13.87 24.19 -15.91
C PRO A 53 -13.81 23.74 -14.44
N ILE A 54 -13.83 24.66 -13.49
CA ILE A 54 -13.71 24.38 -12.05
C ILE A 54 -15.01 23.81 -11.49
N LEU A 55 -16.16 24.37 -11.88
CA LEU A 55 -17.47 23.86 -11.43
C LEU A 55 -17.71 22.40 -11.88
N PHE A 56 -17.32 22.08 -13.11
CA PHE A 56 -17.55 20.78 -13.74
C PHE A 56 -16.36 19.83 -13.66
N LYS A 57 -15.19 20.24 -13.11
CA LYS A 57 -13.97 19.41 -12.98
C LYS A 57 -14.27 18.06 -12.33
N TYR A 58 -15.07 18.09 -11.27
CA TYR A 58 -15.50 16.93 -10.49
C TYR A 58 -17.03 16.86 -10.48
N LEU A 59 -17.62 15.77 -10.96
CA LEU A 59 -19.08 15.58 -10.90
C LEU A 59 -19.41 14.29 -10.17
N THR A 60 -20.41 14.34 -9.30
CA THR A 60 -20.98 13.16 -8.65
C THR A 60 -22.42 12.99 -9.13
N LEU A 61 -22.73 11.83 -9.71
CA LEU A 61 -24.08 11.45 -10.10
C LEU A 61 -24.56 10.38 -9.11
N GLU A 62 -25.72 10.60 -8.51
CA GLU A 62 -26.28 9.72 -7.47
C GLU A 62 -27.59 9.05 -7.93
N SER A 63 -28.09 9.42 -9.12
CA SER A 63 -29.32 8.89 -9.70
C SER A 63 -29.30 8.77 -11.22
N ALA A 64 -30.25 7.99 -11.76
CA ALA A 64 -30.50 7.89 -13.20
C ALA A 64 -30.95 9.23 -13.82
N ASP A 65 -31.61 10.07 -13.03
CA ASP A 65 -32.03 11.40 -13.45
C ASP A 65 -30.81 12.31 -13.65
N ASP A 66 -29.83 12.27 -12.75
CA ASP A 66 -28.58 13.01 -12.90
C ASP A 66 -27.84 12.64 -14.20
N VAL A 67 -27.80 11.35 -14.56
CA VAL A 67 -27.23 10.90 -15.84
C VAL A 67 -28.00 11.46 -17.02
N SER A 68 -29.33 11.49 -16.93
CA SER A 68 -30.19 12.02 -18.00
C SER A 68 -30.04 13.53 -18.14
N GLN A 69 -29.97 14.27 -17.03
CA GLN A 69 -29.70 15.69 -17.00
C GLN A 69 -28.30 15.99 -17.56
N LEU A 70 -27.27 15.25 -17.13
CA LEU A 70 -25.92 15.40 -17.66
C LEU A 70 -25.89 15.13 -19.16
N ALA A 71 -26.54 14.07 -19.63
CA ALA A 71 -26.63 13.77 -21.05
C ALA A 71 -27.31 14.89 -21.85
N ALA A 72 -28.38 15.49 -21.30
CA ALA A 72 -29.05 16.64 -21.92
C ALA A 72 -28.15 17.89 -21.96
N ILE A 73 -27.40 18.14 -20.89
CA ILE A 73 -26.43 19.26 -20.80
C ILE A 73 -25.28 19.07 -21.78
N LEU A 74 -24.73 17.85 -21.89
CA LEU A 74 -23.65 17.53 -22.82
C LEU A 74 -24.09 17.60 -24.28
N GLY A 75 -25.35 17.27 -24.57
CA GLY A 75 -25.95 17.39 -25.89
C GLY A 75 -26.37 18.80 -26.29
N ALA A 76 -26.37 19.76 -25.35
CA ALA A 76 -26.70 21.15 -25.64
C ALA A 76 -25.56 21.84 -26.41
N HIS A 77 -25.92 22.76 -27.32
CA HIS A 77 -24.93 23.56 -28.03
C HIS A 77 -24.08 24.38 -27.05
N ASP A 78 -22.77 24.33 -27.22
CA ASP A 78 -21.87 25.12 -26.39
C ASP A 78 -21.78 26.57 -26.87
N PHE A 79 -22.20 27.49 -26.00
CA PHE A 79 -22.19 28.93 -26.26
C PHE A 79 -20.95 29.65 -25.72
N LEU A 80 -20.06 28.98 -24.95
CA LEU A 80 -18.88 29.62 -24.35
C LEU A 80 -17.55 29.19 -24.99
N GLY A 81 -17.58 28.33 -26.00
CA GLY A 81 -16.41 27.86 -26.73
C GLY A 81 -15.55 26.85 -25.96
N CYS A 82 -16.08 26.26 -24.89
CA CYS A 82 -15.56 25.09 -24.21
C CYS A 82 -16.73 24.15 -23.84
N PRO A 83 -16.89 23.02 -24.56
CA PRO A 83 -17.92 22.03 -24.26
C PRO A 83 -17.78 21.52 -22.81
N ILE A 84 -18.90 21.38 -22.10
CA ILE A 84 -18.90 20.92 -20.70
C ILE A 84 -18.21 19.56 -20.57
N GLY A 85 -18.35 18.70 -21.57
CA GLY A 85 -17.67 17.40 -21.64
C GLY A 85 -16.15 17.47 -21.49
N ASN A 86 -15.53 18.54 -22.00
CA ASN A 86 -14.08 18.76 -21.88
C ASN A 86 -13.68 19.36 -20.52
N CYS A 87 -14.64 19.90 -19.77
CA CYS A 87 -14.42 20.40 -18.42
C CYS A 87 -14.46 19.28 -17.37
N ILE A 88 -15.06 18.14 -17.68
CA ILE A 88 -15.22 17.03 -16.74
C ILE A 88 -13.94 16.19 -16.72
N VAL A 89 -13.19 16.28 -15.63
CA VAL A 89 -11.94 15.54 -15.41
C VAL A 89 -12.20 14.27 -14.62
N ASN A 90 -13.06 14.35 -13.59
CA ASN A 90 -13.43 13.22 -12.75
C ASN A 90 -14.95 13.11 -12.66
N LEU A 91 -15.47 11.92 -12.91
CA LEU A 91 -16.89 11.62 -12.85
C LEU A 91 -17.13 10.44 -11.91
N THR A 92 -17.75 10.73 -10.77
CA THR A 92 -18.08 9.76 -9.73
C THR A 92 -19.54 9.34 -9.87
N LEU A 93 -19.79 8.04 -9.98
CA LEU A 93 -21.11 7.44 -9.97
C LEU A 93 -21.32 6.77 -8.62
N VAL A 94 -22.38 7.15 -7.89
CA VAL A 94 -22.73 6.51 -6.61
C VAL A 94 -24.07 5.82 -6.77
N GLU A 95 -24.05 4.49 -6.86
CA GLU A 95 -25.25 3.69 -7.01
C GLU A 95 -25.60 3.00 -5.68
N ASN A 96 -26.78 3.35 -5.14
CA ASN A 96 -27.34 2.75 -3.93
C ASN A 96 -28.54 1.85 -4.31
N PRO A 97 -28.39 0.52 -4.41
CA PRO A 97 -29.42 -0.41 -4.83
C PRO A 97 -30.50 -0.66 -3.76
N THR A 98 -30.42 0.02 -2.60
CA THR A 98 -31.47 0.00 -1.57
C THR A 98 -32.72 0.78 -1.98
N SER A 99 -32.56 1.73 -2.90
CA SER A 99 -33.69 2.31 -3.63
C SER A 99 -34.22 1.24 -4.57
N SER A 100 -35.54 1.00 -4.61
CA SER A 100 -36.19 -0.02 -5.44
C SER A 100 -36.03 0.20 -6.97
N GLY A 101 -35.08 1.03 -7.38
CA GLY A 101 -34.79 1.39 -8.75
C GLY A 101 -33.95 0.35 -9.48
N ILE A 102 -34.04 0.41 -10.80
CA ILE A 102 -33.20 -0.35 -11.72
C ILE A 102 -31.78 0.25 -11.67
N PRO A 103 -30.72 -0.57 -11.57
CA PRO A 103 -29.33 -0.17 -11.72
C PRO A 103 -29.16 0.73 -12.92
N TRP A 104 -28.49 1.86 -12.74
CA TRP A 104 -28.47 2.91 -13.76
C TRP A 104 -27.06 3.34 -14.13
N GLY A 105 -26.02 2.98 -13.36
CA GLY A 105 -24.64 3.37 -13.67
C GLY A 105 -24.20 2.97 -15.08
N HIS A 106 -24.69 1.82 -15.58
CA HIS A 106 -24.44 1.36 -16.95
C HIS A 106 -25.02 2.29 -18.04
N GLN A 107 -26.01 3.12 -17.73
CA GLN A 107 -26.60 4.06 -18.71
C GLN A 107 -25.61 5.16 -19.11
N LEU A 108 -24.69 5.55 -18.22
CA LEU A 108 -23.62 6.50 -18.56
C LEU A 108 -22.74 5.95 -19.69
N ALA A 109 -22.33 4.68 -19.56
CA ALA A 109 -21.54 3.99 -20.57
C ALA A 109 -22.22 3.94 -21.95
N LEU A 110 -23.55 3.78 -21.95
CA LEU A 110 -24.34 3.69 -23.18
C LEU A 110 -24.65 5.06 -23.81
N ARG A 111 -24.88 6.11 -23.01
CA ARG A 111 -25.44 7.38 -23.50
C ARG A 111 -24.43 8.52 -23.61
N SER A 112 -23.48 8.59 -22.69
CA SER A 112 -22.72 9.83 -22.48
C SER A 112 -21.22 9.70 -22.72
N TYR A 113 -20.69 8.48 -22.84
CA TYR A 113 -19.24 8.23 -22.98
C TYR A 113 -18.55 9.13 -24.02
N GLN A 114 -19.07 9.15 -25.24
CA GLN A 114 -18.41 9.84 -26.36
C GLN A 114 -18.31 11.35 -26.12
N GLN A 115 -19.11 11.87 -25.19
CA GLN A 115 -19.18 13.29 -24.85
C GLN A 115 -18.26 13.65 -23.67
N VAL A 116 -17.67 12.67 -22.97
CA VAL A 116 -16.71 12.86 -21.87
C VAL A 116 -15.43 12.04 -22.08
N PRO A 117 -14.71 12.23 -23.21
CA PRO A 117 -13.62 11.35 -23.62
C PRO A 117 -12.41 11.33 -22.67
N PHE A 118 -12.24 12.36 -21.83
CA PHE A 118 -11.09 12.51 -20.93
C PHE A 118 -11.42 12.25 -19.46
N ALA A 119 -12.69 11.99 -19.13
CA ALA A 119 -13.10 11.83 -17.76
C ALA A 119 -12.59 10.52 -17.17
N LYS A 120 -11.93 10.60 -16.01
CA LYS A 120 -11.68 9.46 -15.13
C LYS A 120 -12.98 9.10 -14.44
N VAL A 121 -13.50 7.92 -14.70
CA VAL A 121 -14.78 7.48 -14.15
C VAL A 121 -14.56 6.58 -12.94
N THR A 122 -15.04 7.02 -11.78
CA THR A 122 -15.12 6.23 -10.56
C THR A 122 -16.55 5.76 -10.37
N TRP A 123 -16.78 4.45 -10.24
CA TRP A 123 -18.10 3.91 -9.98
C TRP A 123 -18.13 3.21 -8.63
N THR A 124 -18.97 3.69 -7.73
CA THR A 124 -19.17 3.14 -6.40
C THR A 124 -20.56 2.54 -6.29
N ILE A 125 -20.66 1.25 -6.03
CA ILE A 125 -21.92 0.54 -5.79
C ILE A 125 -21.97 0.14 -4.31
N LYS A 126 -22.86 0.76 -3.53
CA LYS A 126 -22.97 0.55 -2.08
C LYS A 126 -24.24 -0.20 -1.73
N GLY A 127 -24.14 -1.42 -1.21
CA GLY A 127 -25.29 -2.14 -0.67
C GLY A 127 -25.74 -1.63 0.71
N ALA A 128 -26.68 -2.35 1.31
CA ALA A 128 -27.18 -2.02 2.64
C ALA A 128 -26.11 -2.30 3.71
N PRO A 129 -25.91 -1.42 4.71
CA PRO A 129 -24.97 -1.67 5.80
C PRO A 129 -25.32 -2.93 6.58
N THR A 130 -24.30 -3.73 6.90
CA THR A 130 -24.45 -4.99 7.66
C THR A 130 -25.03 -4.77 9.06
N ASP A 131 -24.81 -3.61 9.68
CA ASP A 131 -25.31 -3.31 11.03
C ASP A 131 -26.85 -3.23 11.12
N SER A 132 -27.54 -3.19 9.98
CA SER A 132 -29.01 -3.28 9.93
C SER A 132 -29.54 -4.72 10.15
N GLN A 133 -28.67 -5.67 10.51
CA GLN A 133 -28.95 -7.10 10.69
C GLN A 133 -29.91 -7.49 11.83
N LEU A 134 -30.38 -6.56 12.66
CA LEU A 134 -31.34 -6.85 13.74
C LEU A 134 -32.75 -7.26 13.24
N GLN A 135 -32.96 -7.36 11.92
CA GLN A 135 -34.21 -7.83 11.32
C GLN A 135 -33.97 -9.17 10.57
N PRO A 136 -33.98 -10.32 11.27
CA PRO A 136 -33.68 -11.65 10.71
C PRO A 136 -34.67 -12.15 9.63
N SER A 137 -35.75 -11.41 9.36
CA SER A 137 -36.75 -11.77 8.34
C SER A 137 -36.57 -11.08 6.99
N ARG A 138 -35.66 -10.10 6.88
CA ARG A 138 -35.47 -9.38 5.61
C ARG A 138 -34.57 -10.21 4.70
N LYS A 139 -35.17 -10.87 3.70
CA LYS A 139 -34.44 -11.45 2.57
C LYS A 139 -33.46 -10.38 2.08
N TRP A 140 -32.17 -10.67 2.21
CA TRP A 140 -31.13 -9.77 1.74
C TRP A 140 -31.43 -9.44 0.28
N PRO A 141 -31.24 -8.20 -0.17
CA PRO A 141 -31.16 -7.92 -1.59
C PRO A 141 -29.93 -8.65 -2.10
N THR A 142 -30.08 -9.95 -2.39
CA THR A 142 -29.18 -10.71 -3.23
C THR A 142 -29.10 -9.86 -4.48
N LEU A 143 -27.90 -9.42 -4.90
CA LEU A 143 -27.77 -8.85 -6.24
C LEU A 143 -28.41 -9.86 -7.19
N PRO A 144 -29.61 -9.59 -7.72
CA PRO A 144 -30.22 -10.48 -8.67
C PRO A 144 -29.21 -10.66 -9.81
N PRO A 145 -29.05 -11.88 -10.35
CA PRO A 145 -28.25 -12.11 -11.55
C PRO A 145 -28.64 -11.21 -12.74
N ALA A 146 -29.76 -10.48 -12.62
CA ALA A 146 -30.31 -9.51 -13.55
C ALA A 146 -29.91 -8.05 -13.31
N LEU A 147 -29.36 -7.66 -12.15
CA LEU A 147 -29.09 -6.25 -11.84
C LEU A 147 -27.72 -5.77 -12.34
N LEU A 148 -26.72 -6.64 -12.32
CA LEU A 148 -25.47 -6.37 -13.02
C LEU A 148 -25.58 -6.93 -14.43
N PRO A 149 -25.36 -6.15 -15.50
CA PRO A 149 -25.31 -6.69 -16.84
C PRO A 149 -24.28 -7.84 -16.84
N ARG A 150 -24.69 -9.04 -17.27
CA ARG A 150 -23.87 -10.27 -17.22
C ARG A 150 -22.48 -10.08 -17.83
N VAL A 151 -22.41 -9.17 -18.79
CA VAL A 151 -21.20 -8.59 -19.35
C VAL A 151 -21.51 -7.11 -19.47
N LEU A 152 -20.71 -6.23 -18.85
CA LEU A 152 -20.81 -4.80 -19.16
C LEU A 152 -20.60 -4.66 -20.68
N PRO A 153 -21.55 -4.05 -21.42
CA PRO A 153 -21.40 -3.88 -22.87
C PRO A 153 -20.04 -3.27 -23.10
N ALA A 154 -19.18 -3.94 -23.89
CA ALA A 154 -17.74 -3.68 -23.98
C ALA A 154 -17.47 -2.18 -23.99
N SER A 155 -17.27 -1.63 -22.80
CA SER A 155 -17.52 -0.22 -22.61
C SER A 155 -16.27 0.46 -23.11
N PRO A 156 -16.39 1.37 -24.08
CA PRO A 156 -15.25 2.16 -24.48
C PRO A 156 -14.84 3.14 -23.36
N ILE A 157 -15.66 3.33 -22.31
CA ILE A 157 -15.23 4.06 -21.10
C ILE A 157 -14.20 3.22 -20.34
N PRO A 158 -12.94 3.70 -20.20
CA PRO A 158 -12.05 3.18 -19.18
C PRO A 158 -12.59 3.60 -17.81
N LEU A 159 -13.19 2.66 -17.08
CA LEU A 159 -13.52 2.87 -15.68
C LEU A 159 -12.20 2.90 -14.90
N SER A 160 -11.81 4.05 -14.37
CA SER A 160 -10.54 4.14 -13.63
C SER A 160 -10.65 3.40 -12.29
N ARG A 161 -11.77 3.55 -11.59
CA ARG A 161 -11.98 2.96 -10.27
C ARG A 161 -13.38 2.36 -10.16
N LEU A 162 -13.49 1.16 -9.60
CA LEU A 162 -14.74 0.51 -9.24
C LEU A 162 -14.69 0.13 -7.77
N ALA A 163 -15.59 0.67 -6.96
CA ALA A 163 -15.71 0.35 -5.54
C ALA A 163 -17.03 -0.37 -5.28
N LEU A 164 -16.95 -1.58 -4.75
CA LEU A 164 -18.08 -2.43 -4.41
C LEU A 164 -18.10 -2.60 -2.90
N SER A 165 -19.10 -2.03 -2.22
CA SER A 165 -19.16 -2.09 -0.77
C SER A 165 -20.49 -2.62 -0.23
N ASN A 166 -20.43 -3.44 0.82
CA ASN A 166 -21.60 -3.99 1.52
C ASN A 166 -22.56 -4.77 0.59
N LEU A 167 -22.02 -5.53 -0.36
CA LEU A 167 -22.80 -6.26 -1.36
C LEU A 167 -22.87 -7.74 -1.06
N HIS A 168 -24.02 -8.36 -1.37
CA HIS A 168 -24.17 -9.80 -1.37
C HIS A 168 -24.22 -10.32 -2.81
N VAL A 169 -23.12 -10.92 -3.26
CA VAL A 169 -22.96 -11.41 -4.63
C VAL A 169 -23.23 -12.90 -4.66
N SER A 170 -24.09 -13.35 -5.58
CA SER A 170 -24.50 -14.76 -5.69
C SER A 170 -23.35 -15.78 -5.84
N SER A 171 -22.20 -15.37 -6.40
CA SER A 171 -21.00 -16.19 -6.47
C SER A 171 -19.75 -15.37 -6.83
N ALA A 172 -18.57 -15.85 -6.46
CA ALA A 172 -17.29 -15.27 -6.88
C ALA A 172 -17.16 -15.22 -8.42
N ARG A 173 -17.68 -16.25 -9.11
CA ARG A 173 -17.73 -16.27 -10.58
C ARG A 173 -18.60 -15.15 -11.15
N GLY A 174 -19.72 -14.85 -10.51
CA GLY A 174 -20.58 -13.72 -10.89
C GLY A 174 -19.83 -12.39 -10.82
N LEU A 175 -19.08 -12.17 -9.74
CA LEU A 175 -18.22 -10.99 -9.59
C LEU A 175 -17.14 -10.93 -10.68
N VAL A 176 -16.40 -12.03 -10.88
CA VAL A 176 -15.36 -12.10 -11.93
C VAL A 176 -15.95 -11.81 -13.31
N ASN A 177 -17.13 -12.36 -13.64
CA ASN A 177 -17.80 -12.10 -14.91
C ASN A 177 -18.30 -10.65 -15.03
N PHE A 178 -18.75 -10.04 -13.93
CA PHE A 178 -19.17 -8.65 -13.92
C PHE A 178 -18.02 -7.71 -14.26
N VAL A 179 -16.86 -7.92 -13.64
CA VAL A 179 -15.65 -7.12 -13.95
C VAL A 179 -14.99 -7.59 -15.25
N LYS A 180 -15.30 -8.77 -15.77
CA LYS A 180 -14.69 -9.28 -16.99
C LYS A 180 -14.97 -8.35 -18.17
N GLY A 181 -13.90 -7.82 -18.75
CA GLY A 181 -13.98 -6.95 -19.93
C GLY A 181 -14.11 -5.46 -19.63
N THR A 182 -14.19 -5.05 -18.36
CA THR A 182 -13.81 -3.68 -17.99
C THR A 182 -12.29 -3.55 -18.06
N GLN A 183 -11.80 -2.32 -18.20
CA GLN A 183 -10.38 -2.00 -18.02
C GLN A 183 -10.29 -1.15 -16.75
N LEU A 184 -10.10 -1.81 -15.61
CA LEU A 184 -10.05 -1.15 -14.30
C LEU A 184 -8.60 -0.88 -13.89
N ASN A 185 -8.33 0.33 -13.40
CA ASN A 185 -7.06 0.62 -12.74
C ASN A 185 -7.15 0.28 -11.25
N ILE A 186 -8.30 0.52 -10.61
CA ILE A 186 -8.52 0.23 -9.19
C ILE A 186 -9.84 -0.51 -9.04
N LEU A 187 -9.82 -1.65 -8.35
CA LEU A 187 -11.01 -2.37 -7.90
C LEU A 187 -10.96 -2.51 -6.38
N GLU A 188 -11.99 -1.99 -5.70
CA GLU A 188 -12.16 -2.12 -4.27
C GLU A 188 -13.35 -3.01 -3.97
N LEU A 189 -13.11 -4.04 -3.16
CA LEU A 189 -14.12 -4.95 -2.65
C LEU A 189 -14.12 -4.78 -1.13
N GLU A 190 -15.15 -4.14 -0.59
CA GLU A 190 -15.31 -3.92 0.84
C GLU A 190 -16.57 -4.65 1.32
N ASN A 191 -16.43 -5.62 2.22
CA ASN A 191 -17.58 -6.33 2.78
C ASN A 191 -18.50 -6.94 1.70
N VAL A 192 -17.88 -7.49 0.65
CA VAL A 192 -18.58 -8.19 -0.43
C VAL A 192 -18.70 -9.66 -0.06
N THR A 193 -19.89 -10.14 0.25
CA THR A 193 -20.14 -11.52 0.73
C THR A 193 -20.68 -12.43 -0.36
N PHE A 194 -20.47 -13.75 -0.21
CA PHE A 194 -20.95 -14.77 -1.14
C PHE A 194 -21.78 -15.82 -0.38
N PRO A 195 -22.96 -16.24 -0.87
CA PRO A 195 -23.76 -17.26 -0.21
C PRO A 195 -23.10 -18.65 -0.35
N GLY A 196 -22.95 -19.35 0.77
CA GLY A 196 -22.47 -20.73 0.81
C GLY A 196 -20.94 -20.88 0.77
N ASN A 197 -20.47 -22.11 0.53
CA ASN A 197 -19.06 -22.33 0.21
C ASN A 197 -18.80 -21.55 -1.09
N PRO A 198 -17.85 -20.59 -1.14
CA PRO A 198 -17.64 -19.69 -2.28
C PRO A 198 -17.39 -20.39 -3.62
N GLY A 199 -17.25 -21.72 -3.59
CA GLY A 199 -17.28 -22.59 -4.75
C GLY A 199 -15.91 -22.62 -5.39
N HIS A 200 -15.66 -23.68 -6.15
CA HIS A 200 -14.48 -23.71 -7.00
C HIS A 200 -14.56 -22.53 -7.99
N ILE A 201 -13.71 -21.52 -7.76
CA ILE A 201 -13.45 -20.48 -8.74
C ILE A 201 -12.80 -21.19 -9.94
N LEU A 202 -13.62 -21.53 -10.93
CA LEU A 202 -13.13 -22.14 -12.15
C LEU A 202 -12.26 -21.11 -12.85
N ARG A 203 -11.03 -21.51 -13.16
CA ARG A 203 -10.11 -20.67 -13.94
C ARG A 203 -10.80 -20.31 -15.25
N PRO A 204 -10.82 -19.02 -15.62
CA PRO A 204 -11.25 -18.61 -16.95
C PRO A 204 -10.45 -19.41 -17.97
N ARG A 205 -11.14 -20.06 -18.92
CA ARG A 205 -10.48 -20.77 -20.01
C ARG A 205 -9.65 -19.74 -20.78
N SER A 206 -8.32 -19.92 -20.80
CA SER A 206 -7.39 -19.02 -21.46
C SER A 206 -7.84 -18.81 -22.90
N SER A 207 -8.35 -17.62 -23.20
CA SER A 207 -8.70 -17.25 -24.58
C SER A 207 -7.41 -16.98 -25.34
N PRO A 208 -7.33 -17.30 -26.64
CA PRO A 208 -6.15 -17.04 -27.46
C PRO A 208 -5.67 -15.60 -27.27
N GLN A 209 -4.39 -15.44 -26.93
CA GLN A 209 -3.76 -14.16 -26.59
C GLN A 209 -4.04 -13.11 -27.66
N GLN A 210 -5.00 -12.21 -27.41
CA GLN A 210 -5.00 -10.91 -28.05
C GLN A 210 -3.86 -10.12 -27.41
N GLN A 211 -3.02 -9.50 -28.26
CA GLN A 211 -1.91 -8.68 -27.76
C GLN A 211 -2.42 -7.73 -26.68
N PRO A 212 -1.73 -7.66 -25.54
CA PRO A 212 -2.14 -6.77 -24.47
C PRO A 212 -2.14 -5.34 -25.02
N ARG A 213 -3.31 -4.69 -24.98
CA ARG A 213 -3.37 -3.23 -25.08
C ARG A 213 -2.47 -2.65 -23.99
N ARG A 214 -1.90 -1.46 -24.23
CA ARG A 214 -1.00 -0.75 -23.28
C ARG A 214 -1.42 -1.07 -21.85
N ILE A 215 -0.54 -1.80 -21.19
CA ILE A 215 -0.84 -2.44 -19.92
C ILE A 215 -0.70 -1.36 -18.85
N ASP A 216 -1.82 -0.75 -18.51
CA ASP A 216 -1.91 0.20 -17.39
C ASP A 216 -1.79 -0.56 -16.06
N PHE A 217 -1.37 0.16 -15.01
CA PHE A 217 -1.32 -0.36 -13.65
C PHE A 217 -2.73 -0.80 -13.19
N CYS A 218 -2.81 -1.85 -12.38
CA CYS A 218 -4.08 -2.35 -11.86
C CYS A 218 -3.92 -2.77 -10.40
N GLU A 219 -4.81 -2.29 -9.55
CA GLU A 219 -4.81 -2.52 -8.11
C GLU A 219 -6.14 -3.11 -7.68
N LEU A 220 -6.08 -4.09 -6.80
CA LEU A 220 -7.23 -4.76 -6.23
C LEU A 220 -7.13 -4.75 -4.71
N TYR A 221 -8.11 -4.15 -4.06
CA TYR A 221 -8.25 -4.12 -2.61
C TYR A 221 -9.38 -5.07 -2.21
N ILE A 222 -9.07 -6.08 -1.40
CA ILE A 222 -10.04 -7.03 -0.86
C ILE A 222 -10.09 -6.87 0.66
N GLN A 223 -11.18 -6.31 1.15
CA GLN A 223 -11.40 -6.02 2.56
C GLN A 223 -12.67 -6.70 3.03
N ARG A 224 -12.58 -7.54 4.07
CA ARG A 224 -13.74 -8.18 4.73
C ARG A 224 -14.70 -8.94 3.80
N CYS A 225 -14.23 -9.54 2.71
CA CYS A 225 -15.09 -10.13 1.67
C CYS A 225 -15.61 -11.58 1.94
N ILE A 226 -15.55 -12.06 3.18
CA ILE A 226 -16.13 -13.35 3.60
C ILE A 226 -16.55 -13.23 5.06
N GLU A 227 -17.72 -13.79 5.42
CA GLU A 227 -18.21 -13.84 6.81
C GLU A 227 -17.23 -14.55 7.76
N LYS A 228 -16.49 -15.54 7.25
CA LYS A 228 -15.34 -16.15 7.92
C LYS A 228 -14.09 -15.48 7.37
N SER A 229 -13.67 -14.41 8.03
CA SER A 229 -12.80 -13.32 7.56
C SER A 229 -11.37 -13.67 7.14
N THR A 230 -11.01 -14.95 6.93
CA THR A 230 -9.61 -15.40 6.99
C THR A 230 -9.18 -16.40 5.91
N ASP A 231 -10.05 -16.76 4.95
CA ASP A 231 -9.67 -17.68 3.86
C ASP A 231 -8.80 -16.97 2.82
N LEU A 232 -7.53 -16.74 3.18
CA LEU A 232 -6.50 -16.18 2.33
C LEU A 232 -6.32 -16.96 1.00
N PRO A 233 -6.33 -18.32 0.99
CA PRO A 233 -6.37 -19.06 -0.27
C PRO A 233 -7.51 -18.62 -1.21
N PHE A 234 -8.70 -18.34 -0.67
CA PHE A 234 -9.81 -17.83 -1.47
C PHE A 234 -9.55 -16.40 -1.98
N TRP A 235 -9.03 -15.47 -1.16
CA TRP A 235 -8.72 -14.10 -1.60
C TRP A 235 -7.69 -14.07 -2.74
N ILE A 236 -6.64 -14.90 -2.66
CA ILE A 236 -5.63 -15.04 -3.71
C ILE A 236 -6.22 -15.62 -4.99
N LYS A 237 -7.08 -16.65 -4.89
CA LYS A 237 -7.76 -17.21 -6.07
C LYS A 237 -8.73 -16.22 -6.71
N LEU A 238 -9.45 -15.45 -5.90
CA LEU A 238 -10.37 -14.42 -6.37
C LEU A 238 -9.61 -13.31 -7.11
N SER A 239 -8.51 -12.80 -6.54
CA SER A 239 -7.70 -11.76 -7.18
C SER A 239 -7.13 -12.23 -8.52
N ASN A 240 -6.57 -13.43 -8.58
CA ASN A 240 -6.04 -13.98 -9.83
C ASN A 240 -7.12 -14.23 -10.89
N ALA A 241 -8.31 -14.67 -10.48
CA ALA A 241 -9.43 -14.83 -11.40
C ALA A 241 -9.91 -13.48 -11.96
N ILE A 242 -9.95 -12.44 -11.13
CA ILE A 242 -10.26 -11.05 -11.54
C ILE A 242 -9.20 -10.56 -12.54
N PHE A 243 -7.91 -10.64 -12.21
CA PHE A 243 -6.82 -10.22 -13.11
C PHE A 243 -6.84 -10.98 -14.44
N THR A 244 -7.09 -12.30 -14.40
CA THR A 244 -7.25 -13.10 -15.63
C THR A 244 -8.46 -12.62 -16.45
N GLY A 245 -9.57 -12.27 -15.79
CA GLY A 245 -10.75 -11.65 -16.42
C GLY A 245 -10.47 -10.28 -17.04
N GLN A 246 -9.51 -9.54 -16.48
CA GLN A 246 -8.94 -8.28 -17.00
C GLN A 246 -7.84 -8.50 -18.05
N ARG A 247 -7.67 -9.74 -18.55
CA ARG A 247 -6.67 -10.14 -19.56
C ARG A 247 -5.22 -9.98 -19.11
N ARG A 248 -4.95 -10.00 -17.80
CA ARG A 248 -3.58 -10.09 -17.28
C ARG A 248 -3.09 -11.55 -17.31
N PRO A 249 -1.77 -11.80 -17.36
CA PRO A 249 -1.22 -13.16 -17.37
C PRO A 249 -1.69 -13.96 -16.15
N PRO A 250 -2.34 -15.12 -16.31
CA PRO A 250 -2.77 -15.89 -15.15
C PRO A 250 -1.56 -16.39 -14.35
N SER A 251 -1.67 -16.36 -13.02
CA SER A 251 -0.76 -17.09 -12.14
C SER A 251 -1.06 -18.59 -12.22
N ASP A 252 -0.07 -19.46 -12.14
CA ASP A 252 -0.31 -20.90 -12.08
C ASP A 252 -0.71 -21.36 -10.66
N ASN A 253 -1.18 -22.61 -10.53
CA ASN A 253 -1.70 -23.11 -9.25
C ASN A 253 -0.58 -23.26 -8.21
N ASP A 254 0.65 -23.55 -8.66
CA ASP A 254 1.78 -23.78 -7.79
C ASP A 254 2.27 -22.45 -7.23
N THR A 255 2.34 -21.42 -8.07
CA THR A 255 2.60 -20.03 -7.65
C THR A 255 1.52 -19.54 -6.68
N GLU A 256 0.23 -19.77 -6.96
CA GLU A 256 -0.87 -19.44 -6.04
C GLU A 256 -0.72 -20.10 -4.67
N ALA A 257 -0.43 -21.40 -4.67
CA ALA A 257 -0.19 -22.16 -3.44
C ALA A 257 1.04 -21.63 -2.70
N LEU A 258 2.10 -21.27 -3.41
CA LEU A 258 3.33 -20.75 -2.83
C LEU A 258 3.11 -19.35 -2.22
N VAL A 259 2.38 -18.45 -2.88
CA VAL A 259 2.00 -17.13 -2.31
C VAL A 259 1.18 -17.33 -1.05
N THR A 260 0.22 -18.26 -1.09
CA THR A 260 -0.63 -18.60 0.05
C THR A 260 0.21 -19.08 1.23
N LYS A 261 1.17 -19.98 0.99
CA LYS A 261 2.08 -20.47 2.04
C LYS A 261 2.90 -19.34 2.66
N HIS A 262 3.47 -18.45 1.85
CA HIS A 262 4.27 -17.33 2.37
C HIS A 262 3.45 -16.33 3.16
N LEU A 263 2.30 -15.91 2.64
CA LEU A 263 1.45 -14.96 3.36
C LEU A 263 0.86 -15.58 4.63
N ASN A 264 0.51 -16.87 4.63
CA ASN A 264 0.08 -17.59 5.84
C ASN A 264 1.20 -17.71 6.88
N LEU A 265 2.44 -17.97 6.45
CA LEU A 265 3.60 -17.97 7.34
C LEU A 265 3.72 -16.62 8.06
N VAL A 266 3.70 -15.52 7.31
CA VAL A 266 3.80 -14.19 7.92
C VAL A 266 2.59 -13.87 8.79
N ALA A 267 1.38 -14.20 8.34
CA ALA A 267 0.17 -14.00 9.14
C ALA A 267 0.26 -14.73 10.50
N SER A 268 0.81 -15.95 10.50
CA SER A 268 0.98 -16.75 11.72
C SER A 268 2.06 -16.23 12.66
N LEU A 269 3.19 -15.78 12.11
CA LEU A 269 4.22 -15.10 12.88
C LEU A 269 3.68 -13.82 13.55
N HIS A 270 2.76 -13.10 12.89
CA HIS A 270 2.08 -11.92 13.46
C HIS A 270 0.85 -12.24 14.31
N GLN A 271 0.52 -13.53 14.49
CA GLN A 271 -0.68 -14.01 15.20
C GLN A 271 -1.93 -13.26 14.75
N CYS A 272 -2.09 -13.11 13.43
CA CYS A 272 -3.12 -12.27 12.83
C CYS A 272 -4.00 -13.00 11.83
N GLU A 273 -3.99 -14.34 11.85
CA GLU A 273 -4.83 -15.18 11.01
C GLU A 273 -6.30 -14.75 11.10
N ASP A 274 -6.79 -14.42 12.31
CA ASP A 274 -8.17 -13.98 12.56
C ASP A 274 -8.41 -12.47 12.45
N SER A 275 -7.36 -11.68 12.21
CA SER A 275 -7.43 -10.21 12.18
C SER A 275 -6.92 -9.58 10.88
N MET A 276 -6.82 -10.36 9.81
CA MET A 276 -6.52 -9.83 8.48
C MET A 276 -7.62 -8.84 8.05
N SER A 277 -7.24 -7.60 7.78
CA SER A 277 -8.19 -6.54 7.42
C SER A 277 -8.32 -6.38 5.90
N LEU A 278 -7.20 -6.43 5.19
CA LEU A 278 -7.10 -6.09 3.79
C LEU A 278 -6.01 -6.94 3.12
N LEU A 279 -6.35 -7.49 1.96
CA LEU A 279 -5.37 -7.93 0.97
C LEU A 279 -5.40 -6.95 -0.19
N TRP A 280 -4.25 -6.31 -0.43
CA TRP A 280 -4.01 -5.55 -1.64
C TRP A 280 -3.23 -6.40 -2.64
N VAL A 281 -3.63 -6.34 -3.90
CA VAL A 281 -2.91 -7.00 -4.99
C VAL A 281 -2.69 -6.00 -6.12
N GLY A 282 -1.43 -5.70 -6.40
CA GLY A 282 -1.00 -4.84 -7.50
C GLY A 282 -0.52 -5.66 -8.69
N TYR A 283 -0.84 -5.21 -9.90
CA TYR A 283 -0.19 -5.62 -11.14
C TYR A 283 0.47 -4.39 -11.75
N MET A 284 1.80 -4.32 -11.62
CA MET A 284 2.56 -3.09 -11.84
C MET A 284 3.71 -3.30 -12.84
N PRO A 285 4.04 -2.28 -13.65
CA PRO A 285 5.27 -2.29 -14.41
C PRO A 285 6.46 -2.10 -13.45
N TYR A 286 7.48 -2.92 -13.62
CA TYR A 286 8.78 -2.72 -12.99
C TYR A 286 9.46 -1.54 -13.67
N LEU A 287 9.67 -0.48 -12.90
CA LEU A 287 10.32 0.76 -13.36
C LEU A 287 11.56 0.41 -14.20
N ASN A 288 11.63 0.97 -15.40
CA ASN A 288 12.74 0.85 -16.35
C ASN A 288 12.98 -0.50 -17.05
N SER A 289 12.36 -1.61 -16.65
CA SER A 289 12.65 -2.92 -17.26
C SER A 289 11.62 -3.40 -18.29
N GLY A 290 10.45 -2.75 -18.35
CA GLY A 290 9.32 -3.19 -19.17
C GLY A 290 8.70 -4.53 -18.74
N ASN A 291 9.24 -5.17 -17.68
CA ASN A 291 8.63 -6.35 -17.07
C ASN A 291 7.48 -5.92 -16.16
N TYR A 292 6.48 -6.78 -16.00
CA TYR A 292 5.41 -6.58 -15.02
C TYR A 292 5.61 -7.52 -13.85
N TYR A 293 5.03 -7.20 -12.70
CA TYR A 293 4.99 -8.10 -11.56
C TYR A 293 3.63 -8.01 -10.84
N TYR A 294 3.27 -9.10 -10.19
CA TYR A 294 2.23 -9.13 -9.17
C TYR A 294 2.85 -8.85 -7.81
N GLU A 295 2.19 -8.01 -7.03
CA GLU A 295 2.52 -7.71 -5.65
C GLU A 295 1.32 -8.06 -4.79
N TYR A 296 1.49 -8.92 -3.80
CA TYR A 296 0.45 -9.25 -2.83
C TYR A 296 0.86 -8.70 -1.48
N THR A 297 0.09 -7.76 -0.95
CA THR A 297 0.37 -7.09 0.31
C THR A 297 -0.74 -7.34 1.30
N LEU A 298 -0.38 -7.87 2.46
CA LEU A 298 -1.31 -8.22 3.53
C LEU A 298 -1.26 -7.18 4.64
N TYR A 299 -2.42 -6.78 5.14
CA TYR A 299 -2.56 -5.83 6.25
C TYR A 299 -3.32 -6.45 7.43
N LYS A 300 -2.88 -6.09 8.63
CA LYS A 300 -3.52 -6.46 9.90
C LYS A 300 -4.49 -5.36 10.33
N ALA A 301 -5.63 -5.74 10.91
CA ALA A 301 -6.57 -4.78 11.47
C ALA A 301 -5.91 -3.95 12.59
N GLY A 302 -6.03 -2.63 12.49
CA GLY A 302 -5.45 -1.69 13.47
C GLY A 302 -3.96 -1.42 13.32
N ALA A 303 -3.26 -2.06 12.37
CA ALA A 303 -1.89 -1.72 12.02
C ALA A 303 -1.87 -0.59 10.98
N GLU A 304 -0.89 0.32 11.10
CA GLU A 304 -0.70 1.43 10.15
C GLU A 304 -0.04 0.99 8.83
N GLY A 305 0.59 -0.18 8.81
CA GLY A 305 1.38 -0.68 7.68
C GLY A 305 1.04 -2.10 7.24
N ALA A 306 1.64 -2.50 6.13
CA ALA A 306 1.64 -3.89 5.67
C ALA A 306 2.41 -4.77 6.65
N ILE A 307 2.00 -6.04 6.76
CA ILE A 307 2.75 -7.05 7.53
C ILE A 307 3.56 -7.98 6.62
N ALA A 308 3.13 -8.14 5.36
CA ALA A 308 3.77 -9.02 4.39
C ALA A 308 3.62 -8.48 2.97
N GLU A 309 4.64 -8.67 2.13
CA GLU A 309 4.55 -8.45 0.68
C GLU A 309 5.14 -9.64 -0.07
N VAL A 310 4.54 -10.06 -1.18
CA VAL A 310 5.07 -11.13 -2.05
C VAL A 310 5.09 -10.64 -3.50
N HIS A 311 6.27 -10.64 -4.12
CA HIS A 311 6.47 -10.17 -5.49
C HIS A 311 6.71 -11.34 -6.46
N ILE A 312 5.98 -11.35 -7.58
CA ILE A 312 6.05 -12.39 -8.60
C ILE A 312 6.19 -11.73 -9.99
N PRO A 313 7.20 -12.08 -10.79
CA PRO A 313 7.39 -11.50 -12.10
C PRO A 313 6.35 -12.09 -13.06
N ALA A 314 5.63 -11.23 -13.76
CA ALA A 314 4.69 -11.61 -14.80
C ALA A 314 5.43 -11.83 -16.14
N LYS A 315 6.41 -12.75 -16.16
CA LYS A 315 7.11 -13.13 -17.39
C LYS A 315 6.35 -14.24 -18.10
N SER A 316 6.09 -14.04 -19.40
CA SER A 316 5.48 -15.07 -20.26
C SER A 316 6.51 -16.16 -20.57
N GLY A 317 6.30 -17.38 -20.07
CA GLY A 317 6.98 -18.59 -20.57
C GLY A 317 7.96 -19.30 -19.63
N ALA A 318 8.25 -18.75 -18.45
CA ALA A 318 8.93 -19.47 -17.37
C ALA A 318 7.96 -19.58 -16.19
N ASN A 319 7.98 -20.70 -15.47
CA ASN A 319 7.16 -20.87 -14.26
C ASN A 319 7.36 -19.66 -13.34
N PRO A 320 6.33 -18.83 -13.08
CA PRO A 320 6.45 -17.65 -12.25
C PRO A 320 6.93 -18.05 -10.85
N ARG A 321 8.15 -17.65 -10.53
CA ARG A 321 8.77 -17.84 -9.22
C ARG A 321 8.58 -16.59 -8.39
N ILE A 322 8.33 -16.76 -7.09
CA ILE A 322 8.40 -15.63 -6.16
C ILE A 322 9.84 -15.10 -6.21
N VAL A 323 10.00 -13.79 -6.41
CA VAL A 323 11.33 -13.17 -6.45
C VAL A 323 11.71 -12.57 -5.12
N ARG A 324 10.72 -12.04 -4.40
CA ARG A 324 10.90 -11.37 -3.12
C ARG A 324 9.72 -11.64 -2.19
N VAL A 325 10.03 -11.83 -0.93
CA VAL A 325 9.10 -11.85 0.19
C VAL A 325 9.55 -10.79 1.18
N THR A 326 8.66 -9.86 1.51
CA THR A 326 8.88 -8.87 2.55
C THR A 326 8.22 -9.33 3.84
N PHE A 327 8.96 -9.32 4.93
CA PHE A 327 8.48 -9.50 6.30
C PHE A 327 8.64 -8.17 7.05
N VAL A 328 7.56 -7.64 7.61
CA VAL A 328 7.62 -6.39 8.39
C VAL A 328 7.67 -6.74 9.87
N CYS A 329 8.76 -6.39 10.55
CA CYS A 329 8.93 -6.74 11.95
C CYS A 329 7.86 -6.05 12.82
N PRO A 330 7.21 -6.80 13.75
CA PRO A 330 6.32 -6.18 14.72
C PRO A 330 7.11 -5.25 15.66
N ASP A 331 6.42 -4.25 16.20
CA ASP A 331 6.92 -3.48 17.35
C ASP A 331 6.91 -4.39 18.59
N ALA A 332 8.05 -5.02 18.85
CA ALA A 332 8.24 -5.98 19.94
C ALA A 332 9.65 -5.85 20.49
N ASP A 333 9.85 -6.38 21.70
CA ASP A 333 11.18 -6.47 22.30
C ASP A 333 12.13 -7.38 21.49
N GLY A 334 13.44 -7.23 21.77
CA GLY A 334 14.48 -7.92 21.01
C GLY A 334 14.46 -9.45 21.16
N GLU A 335 14.04 -9.97 22.31
CA GLU A 335 13.98 -11.42 22.55
C GLU A 335 12.84 -12.07 21.75
N TYR A 336 11.66 -11.46 21.75
CA TYR A 336 10.54 -11.89 20.93
C TYR A 336 10.90 -11.85 19.44
N LEU A 337 11.52 -10.75 18.98
CA LEU A 337 11.91 -10.59 17.59
C LEU A 337 12.93 -11.66 17.14
N SER A 338 13.91 -11.98 17.99
CA SER A 338 14.88 -13.05 17.71
C SER A 338 14.21 -14.42 17.53
N SER A 339 13.30 -14.78 18.43
CA SER A 339 12.53 -16.04 18.34
C SER A 339 11.69 -16.08 17.06
N LEU A 340 11.05 -14.96 16.73
CA LEU A 340 10.22 -14.82 15.53
C LEU A 340 11.02 -15.02 14.25
N LEU A 341 12.23 -14.47 14.19
CA LEU A 341 13.10 -14.57 13.01
C LEU A 341 13.71 -15.96 12.85
N HIS A 342 13.94 -16.69 13.94
CA HIS A 342 14.27 -18.12 13.86
C HIS A 342 13.15 -18.95 13.27
N GLN A 343 11.91 -18.71 13.71
CA GLN A 343 10.74 -19.39 13.17
C GLN A 343 10.53 -19.04 11.70
N LEU A 344 10.68 -17.76 11.35
CA LEU A 344 10.66 -17.28 9.96
C LEU A 344 11.71 -18.00 9.11
N GLU A 345 12.98 -18.01 9.54
CA GLU A 345 14.07 -18.64 8.81
C GLU A 345 13.80 -20.12 8.54
N ALA A 346 13.41 -20.87 9.58
CA ALA A 346 13.16 -22.31 9.47
C ALA A 346 12.03 -22.60 8.49
N ALA A 347 10.88 -21.93 8.66
CA ALA A 347 9.72 -22.13 7.79
C ALA A 347 9.95 -21.62 6.36
N PHE A 348 10.68 -20.52 6.20
CA PHE A 348 11.01 -19.97 4.88
C PHE A 348 11.91 -20.91 4.08
N ILE A 349 12.86 -21.57 4.74
CA ILE A 349 13.69 -22.61 4.11
C ILE A 349 12.84 -23.84 3.76
N ASP A 350 11.94 -24.27 4.65
CA ASP A 350 11.07 -25.42 4.40
C ASP A 350 10.15 -25.20 3.19
N ILE A 351 9.54 -24.02 3.08
CA ILE A 351 8.63 -23.69 1.98
C ILE A 351 9.35 -23.67 0.62
N ASN A 352 10.59 -23.19 0.56
CA ASN A 352 11.29 -22.89 -0.71
C ASN A 352 12.35 -23.92 -1.10
N GLY A 353 12.82 -24.75 -0.16
CA GLY A 353 13.88 -25.73 -0.39
C GLY A 353 15.18 -25.09 -0.88
N ILE A 354 15.59 -25.39 -2.11
CA ILE A 354 16.84 -24.90 -2.71
C ILE A 354 16.64 -23.53 -3.37
N ASP A 355 15.44 -23.22 -3.86
CA ASP A 355 15.15 -22.01 -4.64
C ASP A 355 14.62 -20.89 -3.75
N ILE A 356 15.46 -20.42 -2.83
CA ILE A 356 15.10 -19.41 -1.83
C ILE A 356 14.90 -18.05 -2.53
N PRO A 357 13.72 -17.41 -2.44
CA PRO A 357 13.51 -16.06 -2.95
C PRO A 357 14.27 -15.03 -2.11
N GLU A 358 14.33 -13.80 -2.60
CA GLU A 358 14.87 -12.70 -1.80
C GLU A 358 14.00 -12.46 -0.57
N LEU A 359 14.59 -12.44 0.63
CA LEU A 359 13.90 -12.11 1.87
C LEU A 359 14.26 -10.67 2.26
N LEU A 360 13.27 -9.77 2.28
CA LEU A 360 13.41 -8.40 2.77
C LEU A 360 12.78 -8.31 4.16
N ILE A 361 13.57 -7.95 5.17
CA ILE A 361 13.09 -7.71 6.53
C ILE A 361 13.00 -6.20 6.73
N LYS A 362 11.79 -5.66 6.88
CA LYS A 362 11.54 -4.24 7.13
C LYS A 362 11.37 -3.99 8.63
N CYS A 363 12.08 -3.01 9.16
CA CYS A 363 11.91 -2.52 10.53
C CYS A 363 11.67 -1.01 10.49
N ASP A 364 10.49 -0.57 10.91
CA ASP A 364 10.15 0.87 10.91
C ASP A 364 10.76 1.60 12.12
N ILE A 365 11.08 0.86 13.19
CA ILE A 365 11.67 1.40 14.41
C ILE A 365 13.19 1.25 14.35
N ARG A 366 13.90 2.37 14.54
CA ARG A 366 15.38 2.41 14.48
C ARG A 366 16.03 1.52 15.53
N ASP A 367 15.52 1.50 16.76
CA ASP A 367 16.06 0.66 17.83
C ASP A 367 15.91 -0.83 17.51
N SER A 368 14.76 -1.25 16.98
CA SER A 368 14.53 -2.63 16.51
C SER A 368 15.42 -2.97 15.33
N SER A 369 15.64 -2.03 14.41
CA SER A 369 16.60 -2.18 13.30
C SER A 369 18.03 -2.38 13.81
N ARG A 370 18.45 -1.61 14.84
CA ARG A 370 19.76 -1.74 15.47
C ARG A 370 19.92 -3.10 16.15
N ALA A 371 18.93 -3.51 16.95
CA ALA A 371 18.94 -4.81 17.62
C ALA A 371 19.04 -5.95 16.60
N LEU A 372 18.22 -5.89 15.56
CA LEU A 372 18.24 -6.85 14.45
C LEU A 372 19.63 -6.96 13.79
N VAL A 373 20.26 -5.82 13.49
CA VAL A 373 21.60 -5.81 12.88
C VAL A 373 22.65 -6.37 13.84
N CYS A 374 22.57 -6.04 15.14
CA CYS A 374 23.45 -6.63 16.16
C CYS A 374 23.32 -8.16 16.20
N ASP A 375 22.09 -8.68 16.21
CA ASP A 375 21.82 -10.12 16.25
C ASP A 375 22.36 -10.85 15.01
N VAL A 376 22.31 -10.22 13.83
CA VAL A 376 22.93 -10.75 12.60
C VAL A 376 24.46 -10.75 12.69
N LEU A 377 25.05 -9.65 13.17
CA LEU A 377 26.51 -9.52 13.32
C LEU A 377 27.07 -10.56 14.28
N GLU A 378 26.34 -10.85 15.36
CA GLU A 378 26.69 -11.87 16.36
C GLU A 378 26.35 -13.29 15.91
N GLY A 379 25.64 -13.45 14.79
CA GLY A 379 25.21 -14.75 14.28
C GLY A 379 24.17 -15.43 15.17
N ARG A 380 23.37 -14.64 15.90
CA ARG A 380 22.26 -15.15 16.72
C ARG A 380 21.07 -15.54 15.84
N ILE A 381 20.80 -14.78 14.78
CA ILE A 381 19.66 -15.01 13.87
C ILE A 381 20.10 -15.20 12.41
N LEU A 382 19.20 -15.72 11.58
CA LEU A 382 19.37 -15.87 10.12
C LEU A 382 20.63 -16.68 9.75
N THR A 383 21.00 -17.63 10.59
CA THR A 383 22.28 -18.36 10.50
C THR A 383 22.35 -19.27 9.27
N GLN A 384 21.24 -19.93 8.94
CA GLN A 384 21.16 -20.85 7.80
C GLN A 384 21.07 -20.09 6.48
N LEU A 385 20.29 -19.01 6.42
CA LEU A 385 20.17 -18.14 5.26
C LEU A 385 21.48 -17.40 4.98
N ARG A 386 22.17 -16.94 6.04
CA ARG A 386 23.54 -16.40 5.96
C ARG A 386 24.50 -17.38 5.31
N ALA A 387 24.45 -18.66 5.70
CA ALA A 387 25.35 -19.68 5.15
C ALA A 387 25.01 -20.05 3.70
N ARG A 388 23.73 -20.05 3.32
CA ARG A 388 23.26 -20.52 2.01
C ARG A 388 23.27 -19.42 0.93
N GLN A 389 22.74 -18.24 1.24
CA GLN A 389 22.45 -17.18 0.26
C GLN A 389 22.50 -15.76 0.90
N PRO A 390 23.66 -15.30 1.40
CA PRO A 390 23.75 -14.03 2.14
C PRO A 390 23.39 -12.78 1.30
N LYS A 391 23.45 -12.88 -0.03
CA LYS A 391 23.07 -11.83 -0.98
C LYS A 391 21.56 -11.68 -1.16
N LYS A 392 20.79 -12.71 -0.79
CA LYS A 392 19.33 -12.73 -0.96
C LYS A 392 18.56 -12.31 0.29
N VAL A 393 19.24 -12.01 1.39
CA VAL A 393 18.58 -11.50 2.59
C VAL A 393 18.97 -10.04 2.77
N LEU A 394 17.96 -9.17 2.71
CA LEU A 394 18.08 -7.74 2.86
C LEU A 394 17.37 -7.30 4.14
N ILE A 395 17.95 -6.31 4.79
CA ILE A 395 17.35 -5.63 5.93
C ILE A 395 17.15 -4.16 5.52
N ASP A 396 15.92 -3.68 5.59
CA ASP A 396 15.59 -2.27 5.43
C ASP A 396 15.83 -1.57 6.77
N VAL A 397 16.95 -0.86 6.85
CA VAL A 397 17.50 -0.21 8.04
C VAL A 397 17.19 1.28 7.99
N SER A 398 15.95 1.64 8.36
CA SER A 398 15.42 3.02 8.44
C SER A 398 15.38 3.83 7.12
N LEU A 399 14.20 4.43 6.82
CA LEU A 399 13.97 5.41 5.75
C LEU A 399 14.58 5.06 4.36
N GLY A 400 14.61 3.78 4.00
CA GLY A 400 14.99 3.31 2.65
C GLY A 400 16.45 2.94 2.46
N ASN A 401 17.27 2.90 3.53
CA ASN A 401 18.60 2.32 3.44
C ASN A 401 18.50 0.79 3.55
N ARG A 402 19.00 0.06 2.54
CA ARG A 402 18.93 -1.41 2.51
C ARG A 402 20.32 -2.01 2.57
N ALA A 403 20.51 -2.96 3.47
CA ALA A 403 21.76 -3.71 3.59
C ALA A 403 21.51 -5.21 3.39
N THR A 404 22.30 -5.86 2.55
CA THR A 404 22.33 -7.33 2.48
C THR A 404 23.02 -7.88 3.73
N ILE A 405 22.76 -9.14 4.08
CA ILE A 405 23.52 -9.81 5.16
C ILE A 405 25.04 -9.77 4.86
N GLU A 406 25.45 -9.95 3.60
CA GLU A 406 26.85 -9.82 3.21
C GLU A 406 27.43 -8.43 3.55
N ASN A 407 26.70 -7.35 3.24
CA ASN A 407 27.12 -5.98 3.57
C ASN A 407 27.18 -5.77 5.08
N ILE A 408 26.23 -6.31 5.84
CA ILE A 408 26.20 -6.24 7.30
C ILE A 408 27.44 -6.91 7.88
N LEU A 409 27.75 -8.14 7.45
CA LEU A 409 28.91 -8.88 7.95
C LEU A 409 30.24 -8.25 7.54
N SER A 410 30.26 -7.56 6.40
CA SER A 410 31.41 -6.81 5.90
C SER A 410 31.60 -5.44 6.58
N ALA A 411 30.71 -5.04 7.50
CA ALA A 411 30.87 -3.81 8.25
C ALA A 411 32.21 -3.81 9.00
N PRO A 412 32.95 -2.68 9.02
CA PRO A 412 34.30 -2.62 9.57
C PRO A 412 34.31 -3.06 11.03
N SER A 413 35.19 -4.00 11.39
CA SER A 413 35.38 -4.41 12.79
C SER A 413 36.36 -3.52 13.54
N CYS A 414 37.16 -2.76 12.81
CA CYS A 414 38.11 -1.79 13.35
C CYS A 414 38.33 -0.63 12.37
N ILE A 415 38.85 0.48 12.89
CA ILE A 415 39.28 1.64 12.11
C ILE A 415 40.74 1.90 12.48
N SER A 416 41.58 2.15 11.48
CA SER A 416 42.99 2.50 11.69
C SER A 416 43.26 3.93 11.22
N HIS A 417 44.04 4.68 12.01
CA HIS A 417 44.50 6.02 11.64
C HIS A 417 45.94 6.21 12.13
N GLY A 418 46.89 6.22 11.18
CA GLY A 418 48.32 6.09 11.50
C GLY A 418 48.61 4.71 12.09
N ASP A 419 49.31 4.68 13.23
CA ASP A 419 49.67 3.45 13.94
C ASP A 419 48.60 3.00 14.95
N GLU A 420 47.53 3.79 15.15
CA GLU A 420 46.45 3.45 16.08
C GLU A 420 45.33 2.68 15.36
N THR A 421 44.91 1.55 15.95
CA THR A 421 43.76 0.76 15.50
C THR A 421 42.74 0.65 16.64
N ILE A 422 41.50 1.04 16.37
CA ILE A 422 40.39 0.99 17.32
C ILE A 422 39.43 -0.10 16.88
N SER A 423 39.10 -1.02 17.78
CA SER A 423 38.06 -2.03 17.55
C SER A 423 36.69 -1.40 17.73
N LEU A 424 35.77 -1.70 16.82
CA LEU A 424 34.37 -1.31 16.92
C LEU A 424 33.56 -2.44 17.56
N SER A 425 32.81 -2.11 18.60
CA SER A 425 31.79 -2.98 19.19
C SER A 425 30.68 -3.32 18.19
N THR A 426 29.93 -4.40 18.43
CA THR A 426 28.75 -4.77 17.62
C THR A 426 27.78 -3.61 17.48
N VAL A 427 27.52 -2.89 18.58
CA VAL A 427 26.60 -1.74 18.63
C VAL A 427 27.10 -0.61 17.73
N GLN A 428 28.41 -0.28 17.77
CA GLN A 428 28.98 0.74 16.89
C GLN A 428 28.94 0.32 15.41
N ARG A 429 29.14 -0.97 15.11
CA ARG A 429 29.03 -1.51 13.74
C ARG A 429 27.59 -1.43 13.23
N ALA A 430 26.61 -1.75 14.08
CA ALA A 430 25.20 -1.62 13.75
C ALA A 430 24.79 -0.16 13.53
N GLU A 431 25.25 0.76 14.40
CA GLU A 431 25.00 2.19 14.26
C GLU A 431 25.60 2.76 12.97
N TRP A 432 26.81 2.32 12.58
CA TRP A 432 27.41 2.68 11.30
C TRP A 432 26.57 2.20 10.11
N LEU A 433 26.02 0.97 10.16
CA LEU A 433 25.18 0.42 9.10
C LEU A 433 23.87 1.20 8.93
N LEU A 434 23.27 1.67 10.03
CA LEU A 434 22.01 2.44 10.05
C LEU A 434 22.15 3.85 9.47
N ARG A 435 23.38 4.39 9.41
CA ARG A 435 23.63 5.72 8.83
C ARG A 435 23.59 5.69 7.31
N TRP A 436 23.26 6.84 6.74
CA TRP A 436 23.33 7.07 5.30
C TRP A 436 24.76 6.89 4.81
N GLU A 437 24.92 6.47 3.55
CA GLU A 437 26.24 6.17 2.98
C GLU A 437 27.23 7.33 3.14
N HIS A 438 26.79 8.58 2.96
CA HIS A 438 27.62 9.78 3.09
C HIS A 438 27.94 10.18 4.56
N GLU A 439 27.21 9.64 5.55
CA GLU A 439 27.43 9.91 6.97
C GLU A 439 28.37 8.90 7.63
N ARG A 440 28.55 7.73 7.01
CA ARG A 440 29.34 6.61 7.53
C ARG A 440 30.78 7.01 7.86
N ASP A 441 31.45 7.73 6.97
CA ASP A 441 32.83 8.18 7.18
C ASP A 441 32.97 9.26 8.27
N ALA A 442 31.94 10.11 8.42
CA ALA A 442 31.90 11.08 9.51
C ALA A 442 31.77 10.39 10.86
N TYR A 443 30.92 9.36 10.96
CA TYR A 443 30.76 8.56 12.16
C TYR A 443 32.05 7.81 12.55
N LEU A 444 32.75 7.20 11.59
CA LEU A 444 34.02 6.53 11.88
C LEU A 444 35.07 7.50 12.44
N ARG A 445 35.15 8.73 11.91
CA ARG A 445 36.02 9.79 12.45
C ARG A 445 35.62 10.23 13.85
N GLU A 446 34.31 10.35 14.12
CA GLU A 446 33.80 10.66 15.45
C GLU A 446 34.20 9.59 16.48
N GLN A 447 34.06 8.30 16.15
CA GLN A 447 34.48 7.20 17.02
C GLN A 447 35.99 7.20 17.28
N LEU A 448 36.80 7.49 16.26
CA LEU A 448 38.25 7.66 16.39
C LEU A 448 38.60 8.79 17.36
N HIS A 449 38.01 9.97 17.18
CA HIS A 449 38.24 11.11 18.07
C HIS A 449 37.79 10.83 19.52
N ALA A 450 36.65 10.17 19.71
CA ALA A 450 36.15 9.81 21.03
C ALA A 450 37.09 8.83 21.76
N ALA A 451 37.62 7.83 21.05
CA ALA A 451 38.58 6.88 21.62
C ALA A 451 39.93 7.55 21.98
N GLN A 452 40.42 8.46 21.13
CA GLN A 452 41.62 9.26 21.41
C GLN A 452 41.44 10.15 22.64
N ALA A 453 40.28 10.81 22.75
CA ALA A 453 39.94 11.62 23.92
C ALA A 453 39.88 10.77 25.21
N ALA A 454 39.22 9.61 25.18
CA ALA A 454 39.15 8.69 26.32
C ALA A 454 40.53 8.20 26.77
N LYS A 455 41.42 7.88 25.82
CA LYS A 455 42.81 7.48 26.09
C LYS A 455 43.62 8.60 26.72
N ALA A 456 43.46 9.85 26.25
CA ALA A 456 44.12 11.01 26.84
C ALA A 456 43.68 11.21 28.30
N THR A 457 42.38 11.08 28.61
CA THR A 457 41.86 11.19 29.98
C THR A 457 42.39 10.08 30.90
N ALA A 458 42.49 8.84 30.41
CA ALA A 458 43.01 7.72 31.18
C ALA A 458 44.49 7.88 31.55
N ASN A 459 45.30 8.44 30.65
CA ASN A 459 46.72 8.69 30.92
C ASN A 459 46.93 9.79 31.99
N THR A 460 46.11 10.84 31.96
CA THR A 460 46.23 11.95 32.92
C THR A 460 45.84 11.55 34.35
N SER A 461 44.97 10.54 34.54
CA SER A 461 44.56 10.11 35.88
C SER A 461 45.57 9.16 36.56
N SER A 462 46.55 8.63 35.84
CA SER A 462 47.57 7.72 36.39
C SER A 462 48.77 8.45 37.01
N GLU A 463 48.90 9.77 36.81
CA GLU A 463 50.08 10.54 37.25
C GLU A 463 49.92 11.23 38.62
N THR A 464 48.76 11.08 39.27
CA THR A 464 48.47 11.70 40.58
C THR A 464 48.15 10.65 41.64
N ALA A 465 49.09 9.77 41.94
CA ALA A 465 49.08 9.00 43.19
C ALA A 465 49.80 9.83 44.28
N PRO A 466 49.09 10.38 45.29
CA PRO A 466 49.74 10.96 46.44
C PRO A 466 50.25 9.83 47.33
N GLY A 467 51.57 9.73 47.47
CA GLY A 467 52.17 8.97 48.56
C GLY A 467 51.75 9.58 49.89
N ALA A 468 50.86 8.89 50.62
CA ALA A 468 50.57 9.20 52.01
C ALA A 468 51.23 8.13 52.89
N THR A 469 52.24 8.61 53.58
CA THR A 469 53.08 7.97 54.59
C THR A 469 52.26 7.41 55.76
N GLU A 470 52.81 6.35 56.34
CA GLU A 470 52.48 5.67 57.59
C GLU A 470 51.98 6.57 58.74
N GLY A 471 51.10 6.03 59.60
CA GLY A 471 50.98 6.52 60.97
C GLY A 471 49.77 6.03 61.77
N SER A 472 50.01 5.02 62.60
CA SER A 472 49.45 4.80 63.96
C SER A 472 48.23 3.90 64.16
N GLU A 473 48.50 2.82 64.92
CA GLU A 473 47.72 2.20 66.02
C GLU A 473 46.73 3.19 66.68
N ASP A 474 45.54 2.82 67.17
CA ASP A 474 45.27 1.78 68.17
C ASP A 474 43.75 1.50 68.28
N ASP A 475 43.43 0.22 68.48
CA ASP A 475 42.57 -0.33 69.55
C ASP A 475 41.01 -0.21 69.60
N ILE A 476 40.44 -1.33 70.11
CA ILE A 476 39.15 -1.55 70.83
C ILE A 476 37.81 -1.72 70.07
N ALA A 477 37.28 -2.97 70.19
CA ALA A 477 35.91 -3.47 70.46
C ALA A 477 34.68 -2.78 69.81
N GLU A 478 33.57 -3.43 69.48
CA GLU A 478 32.79 -4.42 70.24
C GLU A 478 31.64 -4.93 69.36
N ARG A 479 31.13 -6.12 69.71
CA ARG A 479 29.88 -6.80 69.36
C ARG A 479 28.71 -5.93 68.82
N ALA A 480 27.90 -6.50 67.92
CA ALA A 480 26.56 -7.00 68.27
C ALA A 480 25.86 -7.73 67.11
N GLN A 481 25.21 -8.84 67.49
CA GLN A 481 24.20 -9.59 66.73
C GLN A 481 22.90 -8.77 66.57
N GLY A 482 22.10 -9.07 65.55
CA GLY A 482 20.65 -8.84 65.63
C GLY A 482 19.90 -8.75 64.31
N LEU A 483 19.26 -9.87 63.94
CA LEU A 483 18.12 -10.07 63.03
C LEU A 483 18.34 -10.01 61.52
#